data_AF-A0A915KKS3-F1
#
_entry.id   AF-A0A915KKS3-F1
#
_cell.length_a   1.000
_cell.length_b   1.000
_cell.length_c   1.000
_cell.angle_alpha   90.00
_cell.angle_beta   90.00
_cell.angle_gamma   90.00
#
_symmetry.space_group_name_H-M   'P 1'
#
loop_
_entity.id
_entity.type
_entity.pdbx_description
1 polymer ?
#
loop_
_entity_poly.entity_id
_entity_poly.type
_entity_poly.pdbx_seq_one_letter_code
_entity_poly.pdbx_strand_id
1 'polypeptide(L)'
;IRVVIDFPIAAVDTYHKWFQTGASTFSDYFLWIKNKTMIEENRTVDCEKGRCFKSTPDDHGAVLNWHYEPLRRALLEEVIFWVDHNVDGVHLTSVEHLIRRKHYKTGDLEKISGYLKEFIFQLKHRAQDRELFVCTSLDRSSTKNLTVDEFEDKLKPESSGFDAILRDTLFFIDQECRSFCLRGILEKSIGTRIGSHRLYTLGGPDVEHLADRLGEEMAQMFNLLFLSLPGSVIIYYGDEIGLLDHSRILFVMMVSQSSVTMPDFSLWRQYFYT
;
A
#
# COMPACT_ATOMS: atom_id res chain seq x y z
N ILE A 1 10.91 21.16 0.49
CA ILE A 1 9.75 20.25 0.65
C ILE A 1 9.90 19.20 -0.43
N ARG A 2 9.69 17.92 -0.11
CA ARG A 2 9.70 16.82 -1.07
C ARG A 2 8.28 16.26 -1.21
N VAL A 3 7.93 15.76 -2.38
CA VAL A 3 6.61 15.18 -2.66
C VAL A 3 6.74 13.70 -2.95
N VAL A 4 6.04 12.89 -2.16
CA VAL A 4 5.89 11.45 -2.38
C VAL A 4 4.43 11.20 -2.76
N ILE A 5 4.19 10.39 -3.79
CA ILE A 5 2.83 10.05 -4.22
C ILE A 5 2.53 8.57 -4.00
N ASP A 6 1.27 8.27 -3.72
CA ASP A 6 0.78 6.89 -3.67
C ASP A 6 0.53 6.37 -5.08
N PHE A 7 0.98 5.14 -5.34
CA PHE A 7 0.77 4.47 -6.61
C PHE A 7 0.37 3.01 -6.39
N PRO A 8 -0.94 2.68 -6.46
CA PRO A 8 -1.41 1.31 -6.34
C PRO A 8 -0.98 0.50 -7.57
N ILE A 9 -0.24 -0.57 -7.32
CA ILE A 9 0.32 -1.40 -8.39
C ILE A 9 -0.32 -2.79 -8.49
N ALA A 10 -1.14 -3.18 -7.53
CA ALA A 10 -1.63 -4.54 -7.45
C ALA A 10 -3.06 -4.75 -7.94
N ALA A 11 -3.89 -3.71 -7.92
CA ALA A 11 -5.28 -3.79 -8.34
C ALA A 11 -5.74 -2.47 -8.97
N VAL A 12 -6.77 -2.58 -9.81
CA VAL A 12 -7.42 -1.45 -10.50
C VAL A 12 -8.92 -1.54 -10.28
N ASP A 13 -9.61 -0.41 -10.38
CA ASP A 13 -11.07 -0.41 -10.32
C ASP A 13 -11.65 -1.23 -11.48
N THR A 14 -12.76 -1.91 -11.24
CA THR A 14 -13.59 -2.48 -12.30
C THR A 14 -14.00 -1.44 -13.36
N TYR A 15 -14.16 -0.16 -13.02
CA TYR A 15 -14.44 0.93 -13.96
C TYR A 15 -13.23 1.33 -14.82
N HIS A 16 -12.01 0.89 -14.48
CA HIS A 16 -10.81 1.21 -15.24
C HIS A 16 -10.90 0.67 -16.68
N LYS A 17 -10.40 1.43 -17.65
CA LYS A 17 -10.44 1.06 -19.08
C LYS A 17 -9.83 -0.31 -19.35
N TRP A 18 -8.72 -0.63 -18.67
CA TRP A 18 -8.09 -1.96 -18.75
C TRP A 18 -9.07 -3.06 -18.38
N PHE A 19 -9.86 -2.91 -17.32
CA PHE A 19 -10.81 -3.93 -16.90
C PHE A 19 -12.05 -3.99 -17.80
N GLN A 20 -12.63 -2.83 -18.12
CA GLN A 20 -13.81 -2.74 -19.00
C GLN A 20 -13.54 -3.34 -20.39
N THR A 21 -12.34 -3.14 -20.94
CA THR A 21 -11.90 -3.75 -22.22
C THR A 21 -11.07 -5.02 -22.04
N GLY A 22 -10.90 -5.48 -20.80
CA GLY A 22 -10.13 -6.68 -20.43
C GLY A 22 -10.77 -7.97 -20.90
N ALA A 23 -12.02 -7.94 -21.36
CA ALA A 23 -12.64 -9.07 -22.05
C ALA A 23 -11.95 -9.44 -23.37
N SER A 24 -11.35 -8.44 -24.03
CA SER A 24 -10.85 -8.54 -25.40
C SER A 24 -9.37 -8.20 -25.50
N THR A 25 -8.99 -7.00 -25.09
CA THR A 25 -7.65 -6.44 -25.37
C THR A 25 -6.69 -6.64 -24.21
N PHE A 26 -7.17 -6.55 -22.97
CA PHE A 26 -6.35 -6.66 -21.76
C PHE A 26 -6.67 -7.93 -20.94
N SER A 27 -7.05 -9.02 -21.59
CA SER A 27 -7.43 -10.25 -20.88
C SER A 27 -6.32 -10.80 -20.00
N ASP A 28 -5.06 -10.68 -20.44
CA ASP A 28 -3.90 -11.19 -19.71
C ASP A 28 -3.46 -10.27 -18.55
N TYR A 29 -4.01 -9.05 -18.46
CA TYR A 29 -3.72 -8.14 -17.36
C TYR A 29 -4.37 -8.60 -16.05
N PHE A 30 -5.39 -9.47 -16.12
CA PHE A 30 -6.19 -9.86 -14.96
C PHE A 30 -6.13 -11.37 -14.70
N LEU A 31 -6.45 -11.72 -13.46
CA LEU A 31 -6.52 -13.10 -13.00
C LEU A 31 -7.95 -13.64 -13.07
N TRP A 32 -8.35 -14.14 -14.24
CA TRP A 32 -9.68 -14.71 -14.46
C TRP A 32 -9.85 -16.10 -13.83
N ILE A 33 -11.01 -16.34 -13.22
CA ILE A 33 -11.37 -17.58 -12.53
C ILE A 33 -12.44 -18.32 -13.33
N LYS A 34 -12.09 -19.52 -13.78
CA LYS A 34 -12.98 -20.40 -14.57
C LYS A 34 -13.75 -21.42 -13.72
N ASN A 35 -13.22 -21.78 -12.56
CA ASN A 35 -13.78 -22.86 -11.74
C ASN A 35 -14.74 -22.33 -10.68
N LYS A 36 -16.01 -22.76 -10.75
CA LYS A 36 -17.08 -22.30 -9.86
C LYS A 36 -16.90 -22.70 -8.40
N THR A 37 -16.20 -23.79 -8.11
CA THR A 37 -15.97 -24.24 -6.72
C THR A 37 -15.08 -23.29 -5.92
N MET A 38 -14.30 -22.43 -6.57
CA MET A 38 -13.48 -21.39 -5.91
C MET A 38 -14.27 -20.13 -5.55
N ILE A 39 -15.50 -19.98 -6.06
CA ILE A 39 -16.32 -18.77 -5.93
C ILE A 39 -17.05 -18.74 -4.58
N GLU A 40 -17.50 -19.90 -4.08
CA GLU A 40 -18.39 -19.97 -2.91
C GLU A 40 -17.66 -19.87 -1.55
N GLU A 41 -16.33 -20.03 -1.52
CA GLU A 41 -15.55 -20.08 -0.27
C GLU A 41 -14.52 -18.94 -0.11
N ASN A 42 -14.50 -17.96 -1.02
CA ASN A 42 -13.36 -17.04 -1.11
C ASN A 42 -13.78 -15.58 -1.31
N ARG A 43 -13.62 -14.75 -0.26
CA ARG A 43 -13.80 -13.28 -0.26
C ARG A 43 -12.83 -12.49 -1.16
N THR A 44 -12.16 -13.15 -2.09
CA THR A 44 -11.16 -12.55 -2.99
C THR A 44 -11.46 -12.91 -4.44
N VAL A 45 -12.74 -13.15 -4.72
CA VAL A 45 -13.27 -13.53 -6.03
C VAL A 45 -14.58 -12.79 -6.23
N ASP A 46 -14.62 -11.95 -7.25
CA ASP A 46 -15.84 -11.25 -7.66
C ASP A 46 -16.21 -11.62 -9.09
N CYS A 47 -17.50 -11.49 -9.40
CA CYS A 47 -18.04 -11.83 -10.70
C CYS A 47 -18.85 -10.66 -11.26
N GLU A 48 -18.41 -10.11 -12.40
CA GLU A 48 -19.10 -9.05 -13.11
C GLU A 48 -19.48 -9.53 -14.52
N LYS A 49 -20.72 -9.27 -14.95
CA LYS A 49 -21.22 -9.62 -16.31
C LYS A 49 -20.95 -11.09 -16.70
N GLY A 50 -21.07 -12.01 -15.74
CA GLY A 50 -20.89 -13.45 -15.93
C GLY A 50 -19.44 -13.93 -15.99
N ARG A 51 -18.46 -13.08 -15.69
CA ARG A 51 -17.03 -13.42 -15.64
C ARG A 51 -16.48 -13.17 -14.24
N CYS A 52 -15.76 -14.15 -13.70
CA CYS A 52 -15.20 -14.06 -12.36
C CYS A 52 -13.70 -13.81 -12.41
N PHE A 53 -13.20 -12.99 -11.48
CA PHE A 53 -11.82 -12.55 -11.40
C PHE A 53 -11.36 -12.54 -9.95
N LYS A 54 -10.04 -12.57 -9.74
CA LYS A 54 -9.43 -12.36 -8.43
C LYS A 54 -9.60 -10.90 -8.04
N SER A 55 -10.20 -10.66 -6.88
CA SER A 55 -10.37 -9.32 -6.32
C SER A 55 -9.67 -9.16 -4.98
N THR A 56 -9.44 -7.90 -4.63
CA THR A 56 -9.05 -7.46 -3.28
C THR A 56 -10.23 -7.61 -2.30
N PRO A 57 -9.99 -7.86 -1.00
CA PRO A 57 -11.06 -8.18 -0.07
C PRO A 57 -12.02 -7.02 0.26
N ASP A 58 -11.51 -5.78 0.26
CA ASP A 58 -12.18 -4.65 0.90
C ASP A 58 -12.83 -3.69 -0.12
N ASP A 59 -12.17 -3.43 -1.26
CA ASP A 59 -12.64 -2.50 -2.30
C ASP A 59 -13.04 -3.20 -3.62
N HIS A 60 -12.99 -4.54 -3.66
CA HIS A 60 -13.37 -5.35 -4.83
C HIS A 60 -12.61 -5.01 -6.13
N GLY A 61 -11.44 -4.37 -6.01
CA GLY A 61 -10.53 -4.06 -7.11
C GLY A 61 -10.02 -5.30 -7.83
N ALA A 62 -9.92 -5.24 -9.16
CA ALA A 62 -9.46 -6.34 -9.99
C ALA A 62 -7.93 -6.50 -9.88
N VAL A 63 -7.48 -7.64 -9.34
CA VAL A 63 -6.07 -7.92 -9.10
C VAL A 63 -5.32 -8.15 -10.43
N LEU A 64 -4.20 -7.45 -10.57
CA LEU A 64 -3.34 -7.44 -11.74
C LEU A 64 -2.42 -8.66 -11.80
N ASN A 65 -2.24 -9.21 -13.00
CA ASN A 65 -1.40 -10.36 -13.27
C ASN A 65 0.07 -9.97 -13.45
N TRP A 66 0.78 -9.71 -12.35
CA TRP A 66 2.19 -9.29 -12.36
C TRP A 66 3.19 -10.27 -12.97
N HIS A 67 2.78 -11.47 -13.41
CA HIS A 67 3.63 -12.34 -14.21
C HIS A 67 3.67 -11.92 -15.69
N TYR A 68 2.64 -11.21 -16.17
CA TYR A 68 2.57 -10.72 -17.53
C TYR A 68 3.47 -9.49 -17.69
N GLU A 69 4.55 -9.64 -18.45
CA GLU A 69 5.56 -8.59 -18.61
C GLU A 69 5.01 -7.30 -19.24
N PRO A 70 4.16 -7.32 -20.29
CA PRO A 70 3.61 -6.10 -20.85
C PRO A 70 2.79 -5.27 -19.86
N LEU A 71 2.11 -5.92 -18.91
CA LEU A 71 1.44 -5.21 -17.80
C LEU A 71 2.45 -4.49 -16.91
N ARG A 72 3.54 -5.14 -16.51
CA ARG A 72 4.57 -4.50 -15.68
C ARG A 72 5.21 -3.31 -16.39
N ARG A 73 5.44 -3.40 -17.71
CA ARG A 73 5.93 -2.28 -18.51
C ARG A 73 4.93 -1.13 -18.57
N ALA A 74 3.64 -1.42 -18.77
CA ALA A 74 2.59 -0.41 -18.77
C ALA A 74 2.50 0.32 -17.41
N LEU A 75 2.54 -0.42 -16.29
CA LEU A 75 2.59 0.18 -14.96
C LEU A 75 3.83 1.05 -14.76
N LEU A 76 5.00 0.59 -15.24
CA LEU A 76 6.25 1.33 -15.13
C LEU A 76 6.16 2.67 -15.88
N GLU A 77 5.59 2.68 -17.08
CA GLU A 77 5.38 3.90 -17.86
C GLU A 77 4.45 4.91 -17.17
N GLU A 78 3.45 4.45 -16.42
CA GLU A 78 2.57 5.35 -15.65
C GLU A 78 3.28 5.95 -14.44
N VAL A 79 4.13 5.19 -13.75
CA VAL A 79 4.92 5.74 -12.64
C VAL A 79 6.02 6.67 -13.17
N ILE A 80 6.68 6.30 -14.27
CA ILE A 80 7.71 7.13 -14.93
C ILE A 80 7.15 8.49 -15.32
N PHE A 81 5.89 8.57 -15.78
CA PHE A 81 5.25 9.85 -16.06
C PHE A 81 5.37 10.81 -14.86
N TRP A 82 5.08 10.35 -13.63
CA TRP A 82 5.19 11.19 -12.44
C TRP A 82 6.63 11.47 -12.00
N VAL A 83 7.53 10.49 -12.20
CA VAL A 83 8.97 10.68 -11.97
C VAL A 83 9.52 11.79 -12.87
N ASP A 84 9.08 11.83 -14.12
CA ASP A 84 9.45 12.86 -15.12
C ASP A 84 8.87 14.24 -14.77
N HIS A 85 7.82 14.28 -13.95
CA HIS A 85 7.22 15.50 -13.40
C HIS A 85 7.76 15.86 -12.00
N ASN A 86 8.99 15.43 -11.70
CA ASN A 86 9.74 15.83 -10.50
C ASN A 86 9.17 15.36 -9.15
N VAL A 87 8.38 14.29 -9.11
CA VAL A 87 7.97 13.66 -7.84
C VAL A 87 9.18 13.03 -7.13
N ASP A 88 9.45 13.38 -5.87
CA ASP A 88 10.65 12.97 -5.13
C ASP A 88 10.60 11.53 -4.59
N GLY A 89 9.42 10.92 -4.58
CA GLY A 89 9.29 9.52 -4.23
C GLY A 89 7.95 8.90 -4.58
N VAL A 90 7.90 7.58 -4.51
CA VAL A 90 6.71 6.80 -4.83
C VAL A 90 6.47 5.81 -3.71
N HIS A 91 5.25 5.84 -3.18
CA HIS A 91 4.75 4.83 -2.27
C HIS A 91 3.96 3.81 -3.09
N LEU A 92 4.58 2.66 -3.36
CA LEU A 92 3.93 1.57 -4.10
C LEU A 92 2.99 0.83 -3.15
N THR A 93 1.68 0.93 -3.37
CA THR A 93 0.68 0.37 -2.45
C THR A 93 0.15 -0.98 -2.92
N SER A 94 -0.46 -1.70 -1.98
CA SER A 94 -1.16 -2.98 -2.21
C SER A 94 -0.26 -4.14 -2.65
N VAL A 95 1.05 -4.06 -2.40
CA VAL A 95 2.04 -5.07 -2.82
C VAL A 95 1.71 -6.48 -2.30
N GLU A 96 1.08 -6.58 -1.15
CA GLU A 96 0.58 -7.82 -0.54
C GLU A 96 -0.39 -8.59 -1.44
N HIS A 97 -1.15 -7.92 -2.30
CA HIS A 97 -2.10 -8.55 -3.22
C HIS A 97 -1.44 -9.15 -4.46
N LEU A 98 -0.18 -8.81 -4.76
CA LEU A 98 0.58 -9.42 -5.86
C LEU A 98 0.84 -10.92 -5.64
N ILE A 99 0.67 -11.38 -4.40
CA ILE A 99 0.93 -12.77 -4.00
C ILE A 99 -0.34 -13.61 -4.24
N ARG A 100 -0.28 -14.49 -5.25
CA ARG A 100 -1.46 -15.13 -5.87
C ARG A 100 -2.27 -16.12 -5.01
N ARG A 101 -1.84 -16.57 -3.81
CA ARG A 101 -2.46 -17.72 -3.13
C ARG A 101 -2.60 -17.60 -1.60
N LYS A 102 -3.72 -18.14 -1.08
CA LYS A 102 -3.99 -18.39 0.36
C LYS A 102 -2.89 -19.20 1.05
N HIS A 103 -2.17 -20.03 0.30
CA HIS A 103 -1.03 -20.81 0.78
C HIS A 103 0.22 -20.40 0.01
N TYR A 104 1.09 -19.67 0.69
CA TYR A 104 2.41 -19.25 0.23
C TYR A 104 3.19 -20.47 -0.30
N LYS A 105 3.46 -20.52 -1.61
CA LYS A 105 4.57 -21.33 -2.12
C LYS A 105 5.77 -20.40 -2.25
N THR A 106 6.86 -20.71 -1.56
CA THR A 106 8.07 -19.87 -1.46
C THR A 106 8.57 -19.36 -2.82
N GLY A 107 8.45 -20.16 -3.89
CA GLY A 107 8.91 -19.78 -5.23
C GLY A 107 8.06 -18.73 -5.98
N ASP A 108 6.83 -18.43 -5.56
CA ASP A 108 6.04 -17.35 -6.17
C ASP A 108 6.46 -15.98 -5.63
N LEU A 109 6.86 -15.91 -4.35
CA LEU A 109 7.35 -14.70 -3.68
C LEU A 109 8.72 -14.25 -4.21
N GLU A 110 9.64 -15.18 -4.42
CA GLU A 110 10.97 -14.86 -4.99
C GLU A 110 10.85 -14.26 -6.39
N LYS A 111 9.89 -14.74 -7.18
CA LYS A 111 9.62 -14.18 -8.52
C LYS A 111 9.04 -12.77 -8.44
N ILE A 112 8.04 -12.54 -7.58
CA ILE A 112 7.46 -11.21 -7.39
C ILE A 112 8.52 -10.23 -6.87
N SER A 113 9.34 -10.63 -5.90
CA SER A 113 10.46 -9.83 -5.41
C SER A 113 11.45 -9.49 -6.53
N GLY A 114 11.79 -10.45 -7.39
CA GLY A 114 12.62 -10.19 -8.57
C GLY A 114 11.99 -9.21 -9.56
N TYR A 115 10.68 -9.30 -9.80
CA TYR A 115 9.96 -8.35 -10.66
C TYR A 115 9.91 -6.95 -10.04
N LEU A 116 9.70 -6.83 -8.73
CA LEU A 116 9.71 -5.56 -8.01
C LEU A 116 11.10 -4.94 -8.02
N LYS A 117 12.15 -5.74 -7.84
CA LYS A 117 13.54 -5.28 -7.94
C LYS A 117 13.82 -4.63 -9.29
N GLU A 118 13.46 -5.32 -10.36
CA GLU A 118 13.65 -4.78 -11.72
C GLU A 118 12.81 -3.51 -11.92
N PHE A 119 11.54 -3.53 -11.49
CA PHE A 119 10.65 -2.38 -11.60
C PHE A 119 11.22 -1.14 -10.89
N ILE A 120 11.64 -1.29 -9.63
CA ILE A 120 12.21 -0.19 -8.83
C ILE A 120 13.57 0.25 -9.37
N PHE A 121 14.39 -0.69 -9.84
CA PHE A 121 15.66 -0.37 -10.51
C PHE A 121 15.43 0.55 -11.72
N GLN A 122 14.46 0.23 -12.57
CA GLN A 122 14.13 1.06 -13.73
C GLN A 122 13.61 2.44 -13.32
N LEU A 123 12.78 2.54 -12.27
CA LEU A 123 12.32 3.83 -11.73
C LEU A 123 13.49 4.71 -11.26
N LYS A 124 14.37 4.13 -10.42
CA LYS A 124 15.54 4.84 -9.90
C LYS A 124 16.52 5.20 -11.03
N HIS A 125 16.66 4.33 -12.03
CA HIS A 125 17.46 4.61 -13.22
C HIS A 125 16.87 5.74 -14.07
N ARG A 126 15.55 5.90 -14.13
CA ARG A 126 14.93 7.03 -14.83
C ARG A 126 15.19 8.36 -14.14
N ALA A 127 15.22 8.35 -12.80
CA ALA A 127 15.46 9.51 -11.94
C ALA A 127 16.96 9.89 -11.80
N GLN A 128 17.83 9.43 -12.70
CA GLN A 128 19.31 9.49 -12.67
C GLN A 128 19.99 10.75 -12.09
N ASP A 129 19.33 11.90 -12.17
CA ASP A 129 19.81 13.20 -11.70
C ASP A 129 19.51 13.48 -10.22
N ARG A 130 18.69 12.65 -9.57
CA ARG A 130 18.26 12.81 -8.19
C ARG A 130 17.98 11.48 -7.49
N GLU A 131 17.93 11.54 -6.17
CA GLU A 131 17.51 10.41 -5.36
C GLU A 131 15.98 10.27 -5.42
N LEU A 132 15.49 9.12 -5.86
CA LEU A 132 14.07 8.75 -5.83
C LEU A 132 13.81 7.83 -4.65
N PHE A 133 13.00 8.30 -3.69
CA PHE A 133 12.58 7.49 -2.54
C PHE A 133 11.46 6.52 -2.94
N VAL A 134 11.63 5.22 -2.70
CA VAL A 134 10.61 4.22 -3.00
C VAL A 134 10.28 3.41 -1.75
N CYS A 135 9.03 3.48 -1.31
CA CYS A 135 8.54 2.72 -0.16
C CYS A 135 7.28 1.91 -0.50
N THR A 136 6.91 1.02 0.40
CA THR A 136 5.63 0.27 0.38
C THR A 136 5.07 0.21 1.79
N SER A 137 3.77 0.03 1.93
CA SER A 137 3.11 -0.33 3.18
C SER A 137 2.59 -1.76 3.12
N LEU A 138 2.11 -2.26 4.26
CA LEU A 138 1.24 -3.44 4.32
C LEU A 138 -0.11 -2.96 4.83
N ASP A 139 -1.17 -3.18 4.06
CA ASP A 139 -2.52 -2.97 4.57
C ASP A 139 -2.96 -4.18 5.42
N ARG A 140 -2.99 -3.97 6.74
CA ARG A 140 -3.41 -5.00 7.70
C ARG A 140 -4.91 -5.29 7.69
N SER A 141 -5.75 -4.38 7.18
CA SER A 141 -7.19 -4.66 7.02
C SER A 141 -7.41 -5.81 6.03
N SER A 142 -6.59 -5.82 4.99
CA SER A 142 -6.52 -6.81 3.91
C SER A 142 -5.85 -8.14 4.30
N THR A 143 -4.97 -8.19 5.32
CA THR A 143 -4.21 -9.40 5.67
C THR A 143 -4.27 -9.80 7.14
N LYS A 144 -5.41 -10.35 7.59
CA LYS A 144 -5.59 -10.88 8.96
C LYS A 144 -4.54 -11.91 9.43
N ASN A 145 -3.85 -12.57 8.50
CA ASN A 145 -2.90 -13.67 8.78
C ASN A 145 -1.46 -13.39 8.35
N LEU A 146 -1.10 -12.13 8.01
CA LEU A 146 0.27 -11.77 7.64
C LEU A 146 0.74 -10.61 8.52
N THR A 147 1.79 -10.85 9.31
CA THR A 147 2.42 -9.78 10.08
C THR A 147 3.35 -8.95 9.20
N VAL A 148 3.60 -7.69 9.59
CA VAL A 148 4.57 -6.83 8.90
C VAL A 148 5.94 -7.50 8.85
N ASP A 149 6.39 -8.14 9.93
CA ASP A 149 7.69 -8.83 9.95
C ASP A 149 7.74 -10.00 8.97
N GLU A 150 6.66 -10.80 8.87
CA GLU A 150 6.56 -11.86 7.86
C GLU A 150 6.49 -11.30 6.44
N PHE A 151 5.81 -10.17 6.23
CA PHE A 151 5.76 -9.49 4.95
C PHE A 151 7.15 -8.98 4.55
N GLU A 152 7.85 -8.30 5.44
CA GLU A 152 9.23 -7.85 5.23
C GLU A 152 10.20 -9.01 5.00
N ASP A 153 10.05 -10.13 5.73
CA ASP A 153 10.85 -11.33 5.53
C ASP A 153 10.67 -11.96 4.15
N LYS A 154 9.43 -11.93 3.67
CA LYS A 154 9.07 -12.49 2.37
C LYS A 154 9.45 -11.56 1.23
N LEU A 155 9.26 -10.26 1.42
CA LEU A 155 9.57 -9.24 0.43
C LEU A 155 11.08 -8.96 0.36
N LYS A 156 11.80 -9.05 1.47
CA LYS A 156 13.22 -8.72 1.61
C LYS A 156 13.54 -7.37 0.95
N PRO A 157 13.27 -6.23 1.60
CA PRO A 157 13.38 -4.90 0.98
C PRO A 157 14.73 -4.66 0.27
N GLU A 158 15.85 -5.13 0.86
CA GLU A 158 17.19 -5.07 0.25
C GLU A 158 17.28 -5.79 -1.11
N SER A 159 16.57 -6.90 -1.25
CA SER A 159 16.50 -7.67 -2.49
C SER A 159 15.47 -7.10 -3.46
N SER A 160 14.39 -6.51 -2.96
CA SER A 160 13.30 -5.95 -3.77
C SER A 160 13.52 -4.50 -4.23
N GLY A 161 14.51 -3.80 -3.68
CA GLY A 161 14.88 -2.42 -4.10
C GLY A 161 14.17 -1.28 -3.35
N PHE A 162 13.28 -1.60 -2.42
CA PHE A 162 12.60 -0.63 -1.57
C PHE A 162 13.57 0.02 -0.57
N ASP A 163 13.44 1.33 -0.37
CA ASP A 163 14.23 2.08 0.62
C ASP A 163 13.68 1.91 2.03
N ALA A 164 12.36 1.80 2.16
CA ALA A 164 11.67 1.61 3.43
C ALA A 164 10.35 0.85 3.26
N ILE A 165 9.91 0.23 4.35
CA ILE A 165 8.56 -0.35 4.47
C ILE A 165 7.86 0.41 5.59
N LEU A 166 6.69 0.98 5.29
CA LEU A 166 5.87 1.71 6.25
C LEU A 166 5.31 0.72 7.27
N ARG A 167 5.68 0.91 8.53
CA ARG A 167 5.21 0.11 9.65
C ARG A 167 4.02 0.79 10.32
N ASP A 168 2.85 0.18 10.16
CA ASP A 168 1.59 0.55 10.80
C ASP A 168 1.42 -0.10 12.18
N THR A 169 2.43 -0.80 12.71
CA THR A 169 2.37 -1.53 13.99
C THR A 169 1.89 -0.66 15.16
N LEU A 170 2.09 0.65 15.06
CA LEU A 170 1.78 1.63 16.08
C LEU A 170 0.32 2.13 16.00
N PHE A 171 -0.42 1.77 14.95
CA PHE A 171 -1.85 2.12 14.79
C PHE A 171 -2.74 1.54 15.90
N PHE A 172 -2.32 0.48 16.56
CA PHE A 172 -3.15 -0.23 17.54
C PHE A 172 -2.86 0.18 18.98
N ILE A 173 -2.09 1.26 19.17
CA ILE A 173 -1.90 1.83 20.49
C ILE A 173 -3.19 2.57 20.84
N ASP A 174 -3.78 2.19 21.96
CA ASP A 174 -4.95 2.81 22.56
C ASP A 174 -4.65 3.24 24.02
N GLN A 175 -5.65 3.78 24.71
CA GLN A 175 -5.52 4.17 26.12
C GLN A 175 -5.20 3.00 27.07
N GLU A 176 -5.43 1.75 26.67
CA GLU A 176 -5.13 0.57 27.48
C GLU A 176 -3.65 0.15 27.37
N CYS A 177 -2.97 0.55 26.30
CA CYS A 177 -1.56 0.25 26.07
C CYS A 177 -0.63 1.03 27.03
N ARG A 178 -0.38 0.45 28.21
CA ARG A 178 0.55 0.97 29.22
C ARG A 178 2.03 0.75 28.84
N SER A 179 2.94 1.14 29.73
CA SER A 179 4.40 1.07 29.54
C SER A 179 4.94 -0.29 29.05
N PHE A 180 4.42 -1.41 29.54
CA PHE A 180 4.86 -2.74 29.09
C PHE A 180 4.43 -3.05 27.64
N CYS A 181 3.19 -2.70 27.28
CA CYS A 181 2.68 -2.81 25.92
C CYS A 181 3.51 -1.93 24.97
N LEU A 182 3.70 -0.65 25.33
CA LEU A 182 4.47 0.30 24.54
C LEU A 182 5.91 -0.17 24.33
N ARG A 183 6.59 -0.62 25.40
CA ARG A 183 7.94 -1.15 25.31
C ARG A 183 8.01 -2.36 24.38
N GLY A 184 7.08 -3.30 24.49
CA GLY A 184 7.05 -4.48 23.61
C GLY A 184 6.86 -4.12 22.14
N ILE A 185 5.97 -3.17 21.85
CA ILE A 185 5.74 -2.69 20.48
C ILE A 185 6.97 -1.96 19.95
N LEU A 186 7.61 -1.11 20.75
CA LEU A 186 8.81 -0.37 20.34
C LEU A 186 10.01 -1.30 20.15
N GLU A 187 10.27 -2.23 21.07
CA GLU A 187 11.36 -3.21 20.91
C GLU A 187 11.17 -4.05 19.64
N LYS A 188 9.92 -4.42 19.33
CA LYS A 188 9.58 -5.12 18.08
C LYS A 188 9.75 -4.23 16.85
N SER A 189 9.31 -2.98 16.91
CA SER A 189 9.30 -2.04 15.77
C SER A 189 10.68 -1.41 15.50
N ILE A 190 11.53 -1.28 16.52
CA ILE A 190 12.92 -0.82 16.42
C ILE A 190 13.85 -1.98 16.04
N GLY A 191 13.39 -3.23 16.21
CA GLY A 191 14.11 -4.51 16.11
C GLY A 191 15.35 -4.63 15.21
N THR A 192 16.14 -5.65 15.50
CA THR A 192 17.57 -5.90 15.18
C THR A 192 18.04 -5.88 13.71
N ARG A 193 17.20 -5.52 12.73
CA ARG A 193 17.61 -5.52 11.31
C ARG A 193 18.47 -4.31 10.98
N ILE A 194 19.68 -4.61 10.54
CA ILE A 194 20.67 -3.67 10.04
C ILE A 194 20.48 -3.61 8.52
N GLY A 195 20.13 -2.46 7.94
CA GLY A 195 20.18 -2.26 6.49
C GLY A 195 19.07 -1.39 5.88
N SER A 196 17.81 -1.55 6.31
CA SER A 196 16.66 -0.80 5.76
C SER A 196 16.34 0.46 6.55
N HIS A 197 16.02 1.56 5.86
CA HIS A 197 15.52 2.78 6.51
C HIS A 197 14.17 2.51 7.17
N ARG A 198 14.00 2.97 8.41
CA ARG A 198 12.76 2.73 9.16
C ARG A 198 11.77 3.85 8.90
N LEU A 199 10.53 3.47 8.64
CA LEU A 199 9.43 4.40 8.40
C LEU A 199 8.25 4.05 9.29
N TYR A 200 7.89 4.96 10.17
CA TYR A 200 6.84 4.78 11.18
C TYR A 200 5.64 5.65 10.89
N THR A 201 4.45 5.18 11.25
CA THR A 201 3.25 6.02 11.29
C THR A 201 2.39 5.66 12.50
N LEU A 202 1.69 6.65 13.02
CA LEU A 202 0.74 6.53 14.13
C LEU A 202 -0.72 6.64 13.68
N GLY A 203 -0.95 7.46 12.68
CA GLY A 203 -2.26 7.76 12.13
C GLY A 203 -2.31 7.47 10.63
N GLY A 204 -3.48 7.61 10.07
CA GLY A 204 -3.69 7.36 8.65
C GLY A 204 -5.15 7.55 8.29
N PRO A 205 -5.48 7.43 7.01
CA PRO A 205 -6.86 7.61 6.54
C PRO A 205 -7.82 6.54 7.05
N ASP A 206 -7.31 5.37 7.46
CA ASP A 206 -8.12 4.21 7.86
C ASP A 206 -8.23 4.01 9.37
N VAL A 207 -7.68 4.95 10.16
CA VAL A 207 -7.72 4.92 11.62
C VAL A 207 -8.13 6.27 12.18
N GLU A 208 -8.75 6.25 13.35
CA GLU A 208 -9.09 7.44 14.12
C GLU A 208 -7.83 8.28 14.42
N HIS A 209 -8.01 9.60 14.51
CA HIS A 209 -6.97 10.53 14.93
C HIS A 209 -6.39 10.15 16.29
N LEU A 210 -5.12 10.52 16.48
CA LEU A 210 -4.36 10.12 17.66
C LEU A 210 -5.00 10.60 18.97
N ALA A 211 -5.53 11.83 18.96
CA ALA A 211 -6.15 12.45 20.13
C ALA A 211 -7.49 11.78 20.51
N ASP A 212 -8.24 11.23 19.55
CA ASP A 212 -9.48 10.50 19.84
C ASP A 212 -9.15 9.12 20.46
N ARG A 213 -8.18 8.40 19.88
CA ARG A 213 -7.75 7.08 20.39
C ARG A 213 -7.04 7.11 21.73
N LEU A 214 -6.24 8.13 22.01
CA LEU A 214 -5.34 8.18 23.18
C LEU A 214 -5.70 9.24 24.20
N GLY A 215 -6.53 10.21 23.84
CA GLY A 215 -6.68 11.46 24.58
C GLY A 215 -5.57 12.46 24.24
N GLU A 216 -5.88 13.74 24.36
CA GLU A 216 -5.00 14.85 23.95
C GLU A 216 -3.62 14.82 24.64
N GLU A 217 -3.57 14.59 25.96
CA GLU A 217 -2.32 14.58 26.73
C GLU A 217 -1.38 13.46 26.27
N MET A 218 -1.91 12.25 26.06
CA MET A 218 -1.13 11.11 25.60
C MET A 218 -0.71 11.30 24.14
N ALA A 219 -1.58 11.85 23.29
CA ALA A 219 -1.25 12.13 21.89
C ALA A 219 -0.01 13.03 21.75
N GLN A 220 0.09 14.09 22.58
CA GLN A 220 1.28 14.95 22.60
C GLN A 220 2.55 14.20 23.05
N MET A 221 2.45 13.40 24.12
CA MET A 221 3.56 12.59 24.61
C MET A 221 4.04 11.60 23.54
N PHE A 222 3.11 10.95 22.85
CA PHE A 222 3.42 10.01 21.78
C PHE A 222 4.09 10.72 20.60
N ASN A 223 3.57 11.86 20.14
CA ASN A 223 4.22 12.65 19.07
C ASN A 223 5.69 12.96 19.41
N LEU A 224 5.99 13.39 20.65
CA LEU A 224 7.37 13.61 21.10
C LEU A 224 8.21 12.33 21.11
N LEU A 225 7.65 11.23 21.61
CA LEU A 225 8.32 9.93 21.62
C LEU A 225 8.66 9.45 20.20
N PHE A 226 7.73 9.58 19.24
CA PHE A 226 7.97 9.14 17.86
C PHE A 226 9.02 9.96 17.15
N LEU A 227 9.03 11.28 17.35
CA LEU A 227 10.08 12.15 16.82
C LEU A 227 11.48 11.83 17.39
N SER A 228 11.55 11.10 18.50
CA SER A 228 12.82 10.61 19.08
C SER A 228 13.24 9.21 18.57
N LEU A 229 12.38 8.52 17.82
CA LEU A 229 12.70 7.18 17.31
C LEU A 229 13.68 7.24 16.13
N PRO A 230 14.55 6.22 15.98
CA PRO A 230 15.49 6.17 14.86
C PRO A 230 14.79 5.81 13.55
N GLY A 231 14.77 6.74 12.59
CA GLY A 231 14.18 6.55 11.27
C GLY A 231 13.46 7.81 10.81
N SER A 232 12.44 7.62 9.97
CA SER A 232 11.49 8.67 9.61
C SER A 232 10.11 8.37 10.18
N VAL A 233 9.38 9.43 10.53
CA VAL A 233 8.01 9.38 11.04
C VAL A 233 7.09 10.06 10.04
N ILE A 234 5.96 9.44 9.76
CA ILE A 234 4.82 10.03 9.06
C ILE A 234 3.83 10.48 10.12
N ILE A 235 3.48 11.76 10.07
CA ILE A 235 2.42 12.38 10.89
C ILE A 235 1.24 12.60 9.95
N TYR A 236 0.09 12.05 10.31
CA TYR A 236 -1.15 12.26 9.56
C TYR A 236 -1.69 13.66 9.87
N TYR A 237 -2.27 14.32 8.87
CA TYR A 237 -2.72 15.70 9.03
C TYR A 237 -3.70 15.82 10.20
N GLY A 238 -3.60 16.88 11.00
CA GLY A 238 -4.44 17.06 12.17
C GLY A 238 -3.88 16.40 13.44
N ASP A 239 -3.12 15.32 13.37
CA ASP A 239 -2.52 14.70 14.56
C ASP A 239 -1.49 15.62 15.23
N GLU A 240 -0.88 16.54 14.49
CA GLU A 240 0.05 17.55 15.02
C GLU A 240 -0.64 18.62 15.87
N ILE A 241 -1.95 18.85 15.66
CA ILE A 241 -2.76 19.80 16.44
C ILE A 241 -3.72 19.11 17.41
N GLY A 242 -3.72 17.77 17.46
CA GLY A 242 -4.66 17.00 18.28
C GLY A 242 -6.09 17.02 17.74
N LEU A 243 -6.25 16.98 16.41
CA LEU A 243 -7.56 16.90 15.78
C LEU A 243 -8.35 15.70 16.33
N LEU A 244 -9.63 15.91 16.59
CA LEU A 244 -10.54 14.87 17.07
C LEU A 244 -11.47 14.45 15.94
N ASP A 245 -11.82 13.16 15.93
CA ASP A 245 -12.80 12.64 15.00
C ASP A 245 -14.20 13.15 15.33
N HIS A 246 -14.98 13.37 14.27
CA HIS A 246 -16.30 13.93 14.42
C HIS A 246 -17.34 12.81 14.63
N SER A 247 -17.69 12.54 15.89
CA SER A 247 -18.68 11.51 16.30
C SER A 247 -20.11 11.69 15.75
N ARG A 248 -20.42 12.81 15.08
CA ARG A 248 -21.76 13.14 14.55
C ARG A 248 -21.77 13.45 13.05
N ILE A 249 -21.06 12.66 12.26
CA ILE A 249 -21.27 12.67 10.81
C ILE A 249 -22.42 11.71 10.51
N LEU A 250 -23.51 12.22 9.93
CA LEU A 250 -24.55 11.35 9.36
C LEU A 250 -23.89 10.44 8.32
N PHE A 251 -24.19 9.15 8.30
CA PHE A 251 -23.63 8.21 7.31
C PHE A 251 -23.72 8.75 5.86
N VAL A 252 -24.78 9.49 5.55
CA VAL A 252 -25.02 10.11 4.23
C VAL A 252 -24.01 11.21 3.86
N MET A 253 -23.31 11.77 4.85
CA MET A 253 -22.27 12.78 4.68
C MET A 253 -20.85 12.18 4.69
N MET A 254 -20.70 10.89 4.97
CA MET A 254 -19.40 10.22 4.92
C MET A 254 -19.00 10.01 3.45
N VAL A 255 -17.86 10.57 3.07
CA VAL A 255 -17.17 10.28 1.82
C VAL A 255 -15.89 9.55 2.19
N SER A 256 -15.82 8.25 1.91
CA SER A 256 -14.61 7.46 2.09
C SER A 256 -13.69 7.64 0.88
N GLN A 257 -12.42 7.94 1.13
CA GLN A 257 -11.36 7.90 0.13
C GLN A 257 -10.68 6.51 0.06
N SER A 258 -11.04 5.57 0.94
CA SER A 258 -10.28 4.33 1.22
C SER A 258 -10.43 3.21 0.18
N SER A 259 -10.70 3.57 -1.07
CA SER A 259 -10.73 2.64 -2.22
C SER A 259 -9.96 3.22 -3.41
N VAL A 260 -8.73 3.71 -3.16
CA VAL A 260 -7.84 4.18 -4.23
C VAL A 260 -7.19 2.99 -4.91
N THR A 261 -7.97 2.28 -5.72
CA THR A 261 -7.41 1.45 -6.80
C THR A 261 -6.83 2.36 -7.89
N MET A 262 -5.95 1.84 -8.74
CA MET A 262 -5.32 2.65 -9.80
C MET A 262 -6.39 3.35 -10.67
N PRO A 263 -6.52 4.69 -10.62
CA PRO A 263 -7.47 5.40 -11.46
C PRO A 263 -6.96 5.46 -12.90
N ASP A 264 -7.84 5.81 -13.84
CA ASP A 264 -7.44 5.97 -15.25
C ASP A 264 -6.56 7.22 -15.43
N PHE A 265 -5.25 7.03 -15.33
CA PHE A 265 -4.24 8.09 -15.47
C PHE A 265 -4.15 8.65 -16.89
N SER A 266 -4.77 8.01 -17.89
CA SER A 266 -4.80 8.54 -19.26
C SER A 266 -5.55 9.88 -19.36
N LEU A 267 -6.50 10.12 -18.44
CA LEU A 267 -7.20 11.41 -18.33
C LEU A 267 -6.25 12.52 -17.88
N TRP A 268 -5.34 12.24 -16.95
CA TRP A 268 -4.41 13.23 -16.42
C TRP A 268 -3.37 13.67 -17.46
N ARG A 269 -2.87 12.73 -18.27
CA ARG A 269 -1.94 13.07 -19.37
C ARG A 269 -2.53 14.13 -20.31
N GLN A 270 -3.83 14.09 -20.58
CA GLN A 270 -4.47 15.08 -21.45
C GLN A 270 -4.39 16.51 -20.89
N TYR A 271 -4.34 16.69 -19.58
CA TYR A 271 -4.26 18.01 -18.94
C TYR A 271 -2.82 18.55 -18.81
N PHE A 272 -1.80 17.68 -18.78
CA PHE A 272 -0.40 18.08 -18.66
C PHE A 272 0.30 18.29 -20.01
N TYR A 273 -0.29 17.82 -21.13
CA TYR A 273 0.22 18.04 -22.49
C TYR A 273 -0.48 19.20 -23.23
N THR A 274 -1.26 20.04 -22.54
CA THR A 274 -1.80 21.32 -23.04
C THR A 274 -1.06 22.50 -22.45
#